data_AF-A0A9Q3JJV0-F1
#
_entry.id   AF-A0A9Q3JJV0-F1
#
_cell.length_a   1.000
_cell.length_b   1.000
_cell.length_c   1.000
_cell.angle_alpha   90.00
_cell.angle_beta   90.00
_cell.angle_gamma   90.00
#
_symmetry.space_group_name_H-M   'P 1'
#
loop_
_entity.id
_entity.type
_entity.pdbx_description
1 polymer ?
#
loop_
_entity_poly.entity_id
_entity_poly.type
_entity_poly.pdbx_seq_one_letter_code
_entity_poly.pdbx_strand_id
1 'polypeptide(L)'
;MDWVTGLVPGGKENFNACLTMNDRFRKSMRCLSCHKEDTAMDTALLFWKNIISTCGVLKIIINDRDPKFTSEIWTNLVDMLGTKLSFSTDYHPQTDGLAERMIQKMEDILRRFCAYGIEYKDHEGYTHGWVILLPAVQLAYNTIQHSTTGKTPAMVEKG
;
A
#
# COMPACT_ATOMS: atom_id res chain seq x y z
N MET A 1 -3.07 7.17 1.72
CA MET A 1 -2.95 5.69 1.77
C MET A 1 -4.35 5.10 1.73
N ASP A 2 -4.49 3.83 1.40
CA ASP A 2 -5.79 3.16 1.32
C ASP A 2 -5.69 1.66 1.67
N TRP A 3 -6.77 1.08 2.16
CA TRP A 3 -6.83 -0.31 2.63
C TRP A 3 -7.59 -1.20 1.65
N VAL A 4 -6.92 -2.25 1.18
CA VAL A 4 -7.60 -3.38 0.53
C VAL A 4 -7.96 -4.40 1.61
N THR A 5 -9.23 -4.49 1.96
CA THR A 5 -9.72 -5.40 3.01
C THR A 5 -10.59 -6.54 2.45
N GLY A 6 -10.88 -7.54 3.30
CA GLY A 6 -11.69 -8.70 2.94
C GLY A 6 -10.95 -9.68 2.04
N LEU A 7 -9.62 -9.74 2.17
CA LEU A 7 -8.81 -10.75 1.52
C LEU A 7 -8.85 -12.03 2.37
N VAL A 8 -8.75 -13.19 1.73
CA VAL A 8 -8.62 -14.46 2.47
C VAL A 8 -7.29 -14.45 3.25
N PRO A 9 -7.22 -15.09 4.42
CA PRO A 9 -5.97 -15.22 5.17
C PRO A 9 -4.84 -15.77 4.28
N GLY A 10 -3.71 -15.06 4.24
CA GLY A 10 -2.59 -15.41 3.37
C GLY A 10 -1.23 -15.26 4.05
N GLY A 11 -0.29 -16.12 3.67
CA GLY A 11 1.06 -16.14 4.22
C GLY A 11 1.13 -16.70 5.64
N LYS A 12 2.35 -16.76 6.20
CA LYS A 12 2.62 -17.37 7.52
C LYS A 12 1.86 -16.72 8.68
N GLU A 13 1.62 -15.42 8.59
CA GLU A 13 0.95 -14.62 9.62
C GLU A 13 -0.57 -14.50 9.39
N ASN A 14 -1.14 -15.20 8.39
CA ASN A 14 -2.57 -15.15 8.07
C ASN A 14 -3.11 -13.73 7.78
N PHE A 15 -2.36 -12.93 7.02
CA PHE A 15 -2.75 -11.58 6.64
C PHE A 15 -4.06 -11.56 5.86
N ASN A 16 -4.99 -10.68 6.23
CA ASN A 16 -6.33 -10.58 5.64
C ASN A 16 -6.63 -9.18 5.01
N ALA A 17 -5.63 -8.29 5.01
CA ALA A 17 -5.72 -6.97 4.42
C ALA A 17 -4.37 -6.54 3.84
N CYS A 18 -4.40 -5.54 2.95
CA CYS A 18 -3.21 -4.92 2.38
C CYS A 18 -3.31 -3.40 2.51
N LEU A 19 -2.29 -2.77 3.08
CA LEU A 19 -2.12 -1.32 3.04
C LEU A 19 -1.46 -0.93 1.71
N THR A 20 -2.10 -0.03 0.99
CA THR A 20 -1.56 0.54 -0.24
C THR A 20 -1.14 2.00 -0.03
N MET A 21 0.02 2.35 -0.57
CA MET A 21 0.54 3.70 -0.54
C MET A 21 1.02 4.10 -1.92
N ASN A 22 0.57 5.27 -2.37
CA ASN A 22 0.95 5.83 -3.66
C ASN A 22 1.74 7.13 -3.47
N ASP A 23 2.95 7.17 -4.01
CA ASP A 23 3.72 8.40 -4.14
C ASP A 23 3.22 9.17 -5.36
N ARG A 24 2.46 10.25 -5.13
CA ARG A 24 1.88 11.06 -6.21
C ARG A 24 2.93 11.78 -7.06
N PHE A 25 4.14 12.01 -6.54
CA PHE A 25 5.22 12.70 -7.25
C PHE A 25 6.01 11.71 -8.11
N ARG A 26 6.49 10.62 -7.51
CA ARG A 26 7.26 9.58 -8.23
C ARG A 26 6.38 8.67 -9.08
N LYS A 27 5.06 8.70 -8.86
CA LYS A 27 4.07 7.78 -9.42
C LYS A 27 4.34 6.34 -9.04
N SER A 28 4.99 6.08 -7.89
CA SER A 28 5.24 4.72 -7.41
C SER A 28 4.16 4.25 -6.45
N MET A 29 4.00 2.93 -6.36
CA MET A 29 3.09 2.26 -5.44
C MET A 29 3.86 1.30 -4.55
N ARG A 30 3.44 1.23 -3.28
CA ARG A 30 3.84 0.21 -2.32
C ARG A 30 2.61 -0.51 -1.78
N CYS A 31 2.72 -1.82 -1.58
CA CYS A 31 1.69 -2.69 -1.06
C CYS A 31 2.29 -3.50 0.10
N LEU A 32 1.68 -3.41 1.26
CA LEU A 32 2.15 -4.04 2.49
C LEU A 32 1.04 -4.95 3.03
N SER A 33 1.34 -6.23 3.24
CA SER A 33 0.43 -7.16 3.89
C SER A 33 0.27 -6.79 5.36
N CYS A 34 -0.97 -6.84 5.84
CA CYS A 34 -1.34 -6.41 7.18
C CYS A 34 -2.63 -7.12 7.62
N HIS A 35 -3.10 -6.79 8.82
CA HIS A 35 -4.39 -7.27 9.31
C HIS A 35 -5.40 -6.13 9.28
N LYS A 36 -6.65 -6.44 8.95
CA LYS A 36 -7.76 -5.47 9.03
C LYS A 36 -7.90 -4.96 10.46
N GLU A 37 -7.64 -5.84 11.42
CA GLU A 37 -7.71 -5.63 12.86
C GLU A 37 -6.49 -4.87 13.42
N ASP A 38 -5.47 -4.59 12.60
CA ASP A 38 -4.29 -3.84 13.02
C ASP A 38 -4.69 -2.53 13.67
N THR A 39 -4.11 -2.26 14.83
CA THR A 39 -4.34 -1.03 15.57
C THR A 39 -3.66 0.15 14.87
N ALA A 40 -3.95 1.35 15.36
CA ALA A 40 -3.21 2.54 14.96
C ALA A 40 -1.69 2.41 15.22
N MET A 41 -1.30 1.75 16.31
CA MET A 41 0.11 1.54 16.65
C MET A 41 0.76 0.57 15.67
N ASP A 42 0.10 -0.54 15.35
CA ASP A 42 0.60 -1.52 14.37
C ASP A 42 0.76 -0.87 13.00
N THR A 43 -0.21 -0.06 12.60
CA THR A 43 -0.17 0.73 11.35
C THR A 43 1.00 1.72 11.35
N ALA A 44 1.22 2.44 12.46
CA ALA A 44 2.33 3.38 12.60
C ALA A 44 3.69 2.67 12.51
N LEU A 45 3.84 1.50 13.14
CA LEU A 45 5.05 0.67 13.06
C LEU A 45 5.27 0.12 11.64
N LEU A 46 4.21 -0.35 10.99
CA LEU A 46 4.25 -0.83 9.61
C LEU A 46 4.71 0.28 8.66
N PHE A 47 4.16 1.49 8.84
CA PHE A 47 4.53 2.69 8.08
C PHE A 47 5.99 3.09 8.34
N TRP A 48 6.42 3.17 9.60
CA TRP A 48 7.80 3.50 9.95
C TRP A 48 8.81 2.52 9.33
N LYS A 49 8.56 1.22 9.53
CA LYS A 49 9.46 0.14 9.09
C LYS A 49 9.59 0.06 7.59
N ASN A 50 8.52 0.28 6.82
CA ASN A 50 8.52 0.01 5.39
C ASN A 50 8.56 1.26 4.52
N ILE A 51 8.06 2.39 5.01
CA ILE A 51 7.98 3.63 4.26
C ILE A 51 9.07 4.60 4.68
N ILE A 52 9.10 5.01 5.95
CA ILE A 52 10.07 6.01 6.40
C ILE A 52 11.50 5.51 6.26
N SER A 53 11.75 4.23 6.58
CA SER A 53 13.08 3.63 6.44
C SER A 53 13.59 3.55 4.99
N THR A 54 12.69 3.49 4.00
CA THR A 54 13.03 3.27 2.58
C THR A 54 12.96 4.55 1.74
N CYS A 55 11.94 5.38 1.98
CA CYS A 55 11.69 6.61 1.24
C CYS A 55 12.24 7.85 1.96
N GLY A 56 12.56 7.76 3.25
CA GLY A 56 12.85 8.89 4.11
C GLY A 56 11.59 9.62 4.58
N VAL A 57 11.79 10.82 5.13
CA VAL A 57 10.71 11.67 5.65
C VAL A 57 9.90 12.25 4.49
N LEU A 58 8.57 12.05 4.54
CA LEU A 58 7.64 12.56 3.53
C LEU A 58 7.29 14.03 3.82
N LYS A 59 7.05 14.84 2.79
CA LYS A 59 6.62 16.24 2.99
C LYS A 59 5.15 16.34 3.38
N ILE A 60 4.31 15.54 2.73
CA ILE A 60 2.85 15.57 2.88
C ILE A 60 2.33 14.14 2.83
N ILE A 61 1.45 13.78 3.76
CA ILE A 61 0.67 12.55 3.72
C ILE A 61 -0.80 12.91 3.53
N ILE A 62 -1.43 12.25 2.56
CA ILE A 62 -2.87 12.36 2.31
C ILE A 62 -3.49 10.99 2.61
N ASN A 63 -4.34 10.94 3.63
CA ASN A 63 -5.08 9.74 4.03
C ASN A 63 -6.58 10.00 4.00
N ASP A 64 -7.37 8.94 3.98
CA ASP A 64 -8.79 9.03 4.30
C ASP A 64 -8.99 9.25 5.82
N ARG A 65 -10.25 9.32 6.24
CA ARG A 65 -10.62 9.50 7.65
C ARG A 65 -10.73 8.17 8.40
N ASP A 66 -9.99 7.14 7.97
CA ASP A 66 -9.94 5.89 8.74
C ASP A 66 -9.45 6.17 10.18
N PRO A 67 -10.09 5.60 11.21
CA PRO A 67 -9.75 5.84 12.62
C PRO A 67 -8.27 5.62 12.95
N LYS A 68 -7.57 4.74 12.23
CA LYS A 68 -6.13 4.50 12.42
C LYS A 68 -5.32 5.75 12.08
N PHE A 69 -5.69 6.47 11.02
CA PHE A 69 -5.00 7.68 10.56
C PHE A 69 -5.46 8.97 11.25
N THR A 70 -6.59 8.94 11.97
CA THR A 70 -7.03 10.06 12.82
C THR A 70 -6.65 9.87 14.29
N SER A 71 -6.00 8.76 14.64
CA SER A 71 -5.58 8.46 16.00
C SER A 71 -4.46 9.38 16.49
N GLU A 72 -4.39 9.60 17.81
CA GLU A 72 -3.36 10.42 18.43
C GLU A 72 -1.94 9.90 18.16
N ILE A 73 -1.75 8.58 18.20
CA ILE A 73 -0.46 7.95 17.89
C ILE A 73 -0.01 8.30 16.47
N TRP A 74 -0.92 8.20 15.50
CA TRP A 74 -0.62 8.51 14.10
C TRP A 74 -0.32 10.01 13.92
N THR A 75 -1.18 10.89 14.44
CA THR A 75 -1.00 12.33 14.28
C THR A 75 0.30 12.80 14.93
N ASN A 76 0.63 12.30 16.12
CA ASN A 76 1.85 12.66 16.83
C ASN A 76 3.10 12.14 16.11
N LEU A 77 3.06 10.93 15.54
CA LEU A 77 4.16 10.41 14.73
C LEU A 77 4.44 11.29 13.51
N VAL A 78 3.38 11.65 12.77
CA VAL A 78 3.48 12.46 11.55
C VAL A 78 3.97 13.87 11.87
N ASP A 79 3.50 14.46 12.97
CA ASP A 79 3.95 15.78 13.45
C ASP A 79 5.42 15.75 13.89
N MET A 80 5.85 14.72 14.63
CA MET A 80 7.26 14.54 15.03
C MET A 80 8.20 14.42 13.83
N LEU A 81 7.75 13.81 12.74
CA LEU A 81 8.48 13.74 11.48
C LEU A 81 8.51 15.08 10.72
N GLY A 82 7.81 16.12 11.19
CA GLY A 82 7.65 17.39 10.47
C GLY A 82 6.86 17.23 9.17
N THR A 83 6.07 16.16 9.06
CA THR A 83 5.29 15.84 7.86
C THR A 83 3.92 16.49 7.95
N LYS A 84 3.47 17.15 6.87
CA LYS A 84 2.12 17.71 6.85
C LYS A 84 1.07 16.61 6.65
N LEU A 85 0.16 16.43 7.61
CA LEU A 85 -0.99 15.55 7.44
C LEU A 85 -2.16 16.29 6.76
N SER A 86 -2.81 15.64 5.82
CA SER A 86 -4.08 16.09 5.24
C SER A 86 -5.02 14.91 5.06
N PHE A 87 -6.30 15.18 5.24
CA PHE A 87 -7.34 14.19 5.04
C PHE A 87 -8.06 14.46 3.72
N SER A 88 -8.27 13.43 2.91
CA SER A 88 -9.15 13.55 1.74
C SER A 88 -10.57 13.88 2.22
N THR A 89 -11.20 14.81 1.52
CA THR A 89 -12.67 14.90 1.50
C THR A 89 -13.16 13.84 0.52
N ASP A 90 -14.34 13.27 0.76
CA ASP A 90 -14.84 12.10 0.02
C ASP A 90 -14.51 12.13 -1.48
N TYR A 91 -13.93 11.02 -1.94
CA TYR A 91 -13.58 10.65 -3.31
C TYR A 91 -13.47 11.81 -4.31
N HIS A 92 -12.33 12.51 -4.31
CA HIS A 92 -11.94 13.36 -5.42
C HIS A 92 -10.86 12.66 -6.27
N PRO A 93 -11.25 11.97 -7.37
CA PRO A 93 -10.28 11.44 -8.32
C PRO A 93 -9.60 12.62 -8.99
N GLN A 94 -8.35 12.90 -8.59
CA GLN A 94 -7.64 14.09 -9.06
C GLN A 94 -6.59 13.68 -10.08
N THR A 95 -6.89 13.98 -11.35
CA THR A 95 -6.00 14.10 -12.52
C THR A 95 -5.16 12.91 -12.96
N ASP A 96 -5.03 11.84 -12.17
CA ASP A 96 -4.25 10.65 -12.55
C ASP A 96 -5.10 9.37 -12.58
N GLY A 97 -6.20 9.43 -13.32
CA GLY A 97 -7.12 8.30 -13.48
C GLY A 97 -6.46 7.04 -14.06
N LEU A 98 -5.26 7.13 -14.64
CA LEU A 98 -4.49 5.95 -15.07
C LEU A 98 -3.90 5.21 -13.87
N ALA A 99 -3.23 5.93 -12.96
CA ALA A 99 -2.73 5.35 -11.72
C ALA A 99 -3.87 4.74 -10.90
N GLU A 100 -4.98 5.47 -10.73
CA GLU A 100 -6.16 5.00 -10.00
C GLU A 100 -6.77 3.73 -10.63
N ARG A 101 -6.97 3.71 -11.95
CA ARG A 101 -7.45 2.51 -12.67
C ARG A 101 -6.49 1.33 -12.54
N MET A 102 -5.19 1.60 -12.45
CA MET A 102 -4.19 0.54 -12.34
C MET A 102 -4.14 -0.04 -10.94
N ILE A 103 -4.29 0.78 -9.90
CA ILE A 103 -4.46 0.32 -8.51
C ILE A 103 -5.71 -0.55 -8.39
N GLN A 104 -6.85 -0.12 -8.97
CA GLN A 104 -8.08 -0.93 -9.02
C GLN A 104 -7.86 -2.28 -9.73
N LYS A 105 -7.15 -2.29 -10.86
CA LYS A 105 -6.80 -3.55 -11.54
C LYS A 105 -5.91 -4.45 -10.68
N MET A 106 -4.98 -3.88 -9.92
CA MET A 106 -4.13 -4.66 -9.02
C MET A 106 -4.94 -5.25 -7.86
N GLU A 107 -5.88 -4.49 -7.29
CA GLU A 107 -6.83 -5.00 -6.31
C GLU A 107 -7.66 -6.15 -6.88
N ASP A 108 -8.21 -6.00 -8.09
CA ASP A 108 -8.96 -7.05 -8.78
C ASP A 108 -8.11 -8.31 -8.99
N ILE A 109 -6.84 -8.18 -9.35
CA ILE A 109 -5.91 -9.30 -9.51
C ILE A 109 -5.73 -10.02 -8.17
N LEU A 110 -5.50 -9.28 -7.08
CA LEU A 110 -5.35 -9.86 -5.74
C LEU A 110 -6.63 -10.60 -5.32
N ARG A 111 -7.81 -9.98 -5.50
CA ARG A 111 -9.10 -10.59 -5.16
C ARG A 111 -9.39 -11.84 -5.99
N ARG A 112 -9.12 -11.81 -7.29
CA ARG A 112 -9.28 -12.98 -8.18
C ARG A 112 -8.34 -14.10 -7.76
N PHE A 113 -7.08 -13.79 -7.47
CA PHE A 113 -6.12 -14.78 -7.01
C PHE A 113 -6.59 -15.45 -5.71
N CYS A 114 -7.09 -14.67 -4.75
CA CYS A 114 -7.74 -15.18 -3.54
C CYS A 114 -8.93 -16.10 -3.87
N ALA A 115 -9.79 -15.71 -4.83
CA ALA A 115 -10.97 -16.48 -5.20
C ALA A 115 -10.66 -17.81 -5.91
N TYR A 116 -9.55 -17.90 -6.66
CA TYR A 116 -9.11 -19.14 -7.28
C TYR A 116 -8.56 -20.16 -6.26
N GLY A 117 -8.33 -19.77 -5.00
CA GLY A 117 -7.89 -20.68 -3.95
C GLY A 117 -6.52 -21.28 -4.22
N ILE A 118 -5.62 -20.54 -4.88
CA ILE A 118 -4.27 -21.02 -5.19
C ILE A 118 -3.48 -21.11 -3.88
N GLU A 119 -3.50 -22.31 -3.33
CA GLU A 119 -2.85 -22.70 -2.09
C GLU A 119 -1.48 -23.35 -2.40
N TYR A 120 -0.39 -22.63 -2.12
CA TYR A 120 0.96 -23.17 -2.32
C TYR A 120 1.53 -23.78 -1.06
N LYS A 121 1.42 -25.09 -0.87
CA LYS A 121 2.06 -25.78 0.26
C LYS A 121 3.58 -25.81 0.10
N ASP A 122 4.30 -25.26 1.08
CA ASP A 122 5.72 -25.52 1.26
C ASP A 122 5.97 -26.69 2.22
N HIS A 123 7.24 -26.96 2.50
CA HIS A 123 7.68 -28.01 3.43
C HIS A 123 7.23 -27.76 4.89
N GLU A 124 6.80 -26.54 5.23
CA GLU A 124 6.25 -26.18 6.54
C GLU A 124 4.71 -26.29 6.61
N GLY A 125 4.06 -26.65 5.49
CA GLY A 125 2.61 -26.87 5.42
C GLY A 125 1.79 -25.58 5.25
N TYR A 126 2.42 -24.44 4.99
CA TYR A 126 1.72 -23.16 4.81
C TYR A 126 1.46 -22.88 3.33
N THR A 127 0.31 -22.25 3.07
CA THR A 127 -0.09 -21.81 1.74
C THR A 127 0.38 -20.39 1.47
N HIS A 128 1.32 -20.23 0.53
CA HIS A 128 1.80 -18.91 0.11
C HIS A 128 0.72 -18.17 -0.71
N GLY A 129 -0.31 -17.66 -0.04
CA GLY A 129 -1.42 -16.95 -0.67
C GLY A 129 -1.00 -15.63 -1.34
N TRP A 130 -1.98 -14.76 -1.60
CA TRP A 130 -1.82 -13.49 -2.32
C TRP A 130 -0.65 -12.59 -1.83
N VAL A 131 -0.18 -12.76 -0.59
CA VAL A 131 0.95 -12.04 0.01
C VAL A 131 2.25 -12.22 -0.81
N ILE A 132 2.51 -13.41 -1.36
CA ILE A 132 3.71 -13.66 -2.18
C ILE A 132 3.70 -12.87 -3.50
N LEU A 133 2.52 -12.45 -3.94
CA LEU A 133 2.36 -11.68 -5.18
C LEU A 133 2.61 -10.19 -4.99
N LEU A 134 2.58 -9.68 -3.74
CA LEU A 134 2.73 -8.24 -3.49
C LEU A 134 4.01 -7.65 -4.08
N PRO A 135 5.20 -8.28 -3.99
CA PRO A 135 6.38 -7.76 -4.67
C PRO A 135 6.24 -7.72 -6.19
N ALA A 136 5.62 -8.74 -6.79
CA ALA A 136 5.40 -8.80 -8.24
C ALA A 136 4.41 -7.73 -8.71
N VAL A 137 3.33 -7.51 -7.96
CA VAL A 137 2.33 -6.45 -8.20
C VAL A 137 2.97 -5.06 -8.13
N GLN A 138 3.78 -4.81 -7.10
CA GLN A 138 4.52 -3.55 -6.96
C GLN A 138 5.51 -3.35 -8.11
N LEU A 139 6.26 -4.38 -8.49
CA LEU A 139 7.20 -4.31 -9.61
C LEU A 139 6.48 -4.03 -10.94
N ALA A 140 5.38 -4.71 -11.21
CA ALA A 140 4.59 -4.51 -12.42
C ALA A 140 4.08 -3.07 -12.51
N TYR A 141 3.62 -2.48 -11.40
CA TYR A 141 3.24 -1.08 -11.36
C TYR A 141 4.41 -0.13 -11.55
N ASN A 142 5.48 -0.31 -10.79
CA ASN A 142 6.62 0.61 -10.76
C ASN A 142 7.50 0.54 -12.04
N THR A 143 7.27 -0.42 -12.93
CA THR A 143 7.98 -0.55 -14.22
C THR A 143 7.16 -0.11 -15.43
N ILE A 144 5.92 0.34 -15.24
CA ILE A 144 5.11 0.90 -16.33
C ILE A 144 5.41 2.39 -16.49
N GLN A 145 5.52 2.85 -17.74
CA GLN A 145 5.76 4.25 -18.04
C GLN A 145 4.48 5.06 -17.80
N HIS A 146 4.58 6.10 -16.97
CA HIS A 146 3.46 7.03 -16.74
C HIS A 146 3.55 8.21 -17.71
N SER A 147 2.42 8.56 -18.34
CA SER A 147 2.35 9.67 -19.31
C SER A 147 2.72 11.03 -18.69
N THR A 148 2.48 11.23 -17.39
CA THR A 148 2.78 12.47 -16.68
C THR A 148 4.27 12.69 -16.43
N THR A 149 5.05 11.61 -16.26
CA THR A 149 6.50 11.69 -15.96
C THR A 149 7.36 11.35 -17.18
N GLY A 150 6.79 10.69 -18.19
CA GLY A 150 7.53 10.17 -19.34
C GLY A 150 8.53 9.07 -18.97
N LYS A 151 8.53 8.59 -17.71
CA LYS A 151 9.45 7.60 -17.16
C LYS A 151 8.69 6.55 -16.35
N THR A 152 9.35 5.45 -16.04
CA THR A 152 8.81 4.49 -15.08
C THR A 152 9.05 4.99 -13.65
N PRO A 153 8.16 4.70 -12.69
CA PRO A 153 8.35 5.11 -11.29
C PRO A 153 9.68 4.63 -10.70
N ALA A 154 10.11 3.41 -11.05
CA ALA A 154 11.38 2.85 -10.60
C ALA A 154 12.60 3.65 -11.09
N MET A 155 12.54 4.26 -12.28
CA MET A 155 13.59 5.16 -12.77
C MET A 155 13.59 6.47 -11.99
N VAL A 156 12.41 7.07 -11.76
CA VAL A 156 12.28 8.33 -11.02
C VAL A 156 12.75 8.19 -9.56
N GLU A 157 12.56 7.02 -8.96
CA GLU A 157 12.97 6.75 -7.57
C GLU A 157 14.49 6.56 -7.41
N LYS A 158 15.17 6.02 -8.44
CA LYS A 158 16.61 5.70 -8.38
C LYS A 158 17.55 6.78 -8.95
N GLY A 159 17.02 7.79 -9.64
CA GLY A 159 17.79 8.90 -10.23
C GLY A 159 18.24 8.62 -11.65
#